data_AF-A0A4Q2V5B4-F1
#
_entry.id   AF-A0A4Q2V5B4-F1
#
_cell.length_a   1.000
_cell.length_b   1.000
_cell.length_c   1.000
_cell.angle_alpha   90.00
_cell.angle_beta   90.00
_cell.angle_gamma   90.00
#
_symmetry.space_group_name_H-M   'P 1'
#
loop_
_entity.id
_entity.type
_entity.pdbx_description
1 polymer ?
#
loop_
_entity_poly.entity_id
_entity_poly.type
_entity_poly.pdbx_seq_one_letter_code
_entity_poly.pdbx_strand_id
1 'polypeptide(L)'
;MSFATTGFDVLNRLALRIDPDAKVLICCRSTCRYALSVKGSAVTTHLRVKHQVEHDERKGLTEFLKGLGQSYLGDPSAAPLPKDGCSEHPDLRVYEGYACRKCPLRTTNFSSLTRHISTQYPSSSNPRRPRKSPLR
;
A
#
# COMPACT_ATOMS: atom_id res chain seq x y z
N MET A 1 -7.54 21.16 -29.58
CA MET A 1 -6.65 20.19 -28.90
C MET A 1 -6.02 20.89 -27.69
N SER A 2 -5.79 20.31 -26.52
CA SER A 2 -6.35 19.08 -25.91
C SER A 2 -6.12 19.13 -24.38
N PHE A 3 -6.95 19.88 -23.66
CA PHE A 3 -6.68 20.34 -22.29
C PHE A 3 -6.89 19.30 -21.16
N ALA A 4 -6.63 18.02 -21.42
CA ALA A 4 -6.94 16.92 -20.48
C ALA A 4 -5.72 16.10 -20.01
N THR A 5 -4.50 16.44 -20.42
CA THR A 5 -3.32 15.57 -20.25
C THR A 5 -2.48 15.85 -18.98
N THR A 6 -2.60 17.04 -18.37
CA THR A 6 -1.62 17.54 -17.39
C THR A 6 -1.57 16.77 -16.07
N GLY A 7 -2.70 16.24 -15.61
CA GLY A 7 -2.81 15.57 -14.29
C GLY A 7 -2.31 14.13 -14.27
N PHE A 8 -2.54 13.37 -15.34
CA PHE A 8 -2.04 12.00 -15.47
C PHE A 8 -0.57 11.95 -15.89
N ASP A 9 -0.05 12.98 -16.56
CA ASP A 9 1.38 13.13 -16.86
C ASP A 9 2.23 13.19 -15.57
N VAL A 10 1.85 14.02 -14.59
CA VAL A 10 2.59 14.12 -13.32
C VAL A 10 2.56 12.81 -12.53
N LEU A 11 1.48 12.03 -12.59
CA LEU A 11 1.46 10.68 -12.01
C LEU A 11 2.47 9.77 -12.71
N ASN A 12 2.43 9.70 -14.04
CA ASN A 12 3.31 8.83 -14.82
C ASN A 12 4.80 9.18 -14.62
N ARG A 13 5.16 10.47 -14.65
CA ARG A 13 6.52 10.97 -14.41
C ARG A 13 7.05 10.61 -13.01
N LEU A 14 6.18 10.61 -12.01
CA LEU A 14 6.51 10.21 -10.64
C LEU A 14 6.46 8.69 -10.40
N ALA A 15 6.12 7.91 -11.44
CA ALA A 15 5.82 6.48 -11.37
C ALA A 15 4.77 6.16 -10.30
N LEU A 16 3.68 6.93 -10.31
CA LEU A 16 2.47 6.73 -9.52
C LEU A 16 1.36 6.21 -10.43
N ARG A 17 0.55 5.27 -9.92
CA ARG A 17 -0.62 4.73 -10.61
C ARG A 17 -1.81 4.70 -9.67
N ILE A 18 -2.99 5.05 -10.14
CA ILE A 18 -4.23 4.85 -9.38
C ILE A 18 -4.70 3.43 -9.67
N ASP A 19 -4.94 2.67 -8.61
CA ASP A 19 -5.73 1.44 -8.68
C ASP A 19 -7.21 1.78 -8.43
N PRO A 20 -8.11 1.56 -9.42
CA PRO A 20 -9.52 1.93 -9.29
C PRO A 20 -10.37 0.93 -8.49
N ASP A 21 -9.90 -0.30 -8.31
CA ASP A 21 -10.64 -1.37 -7.61
C ASP A 21 -10.51 -1.21 -6.08
N ALA A 22 -9.27 -1.13 -5.60
CA ALA A 22 -8.94 -0.82 -4.21
C ALA A 22 -9.04 0.68 -3.89
N LYS A 23 -9.19 1.55 -4.91
CA LYS A 23 -9.23 3.02 -4.79
C LYS A 23 -7.99 3.59 -4.08
N VAL A 24 -6.81 3.11 -4.42
CA VAL A 24 -5.53 3.54 -3.80
C VAL A 24 -4.56 4.10 -4.81
N LEU A 25 -3.65 4.96 -4.36
CA LEU A 25 -2.53 5.41 -5.17
C LEU A 25 -1.32 4.50 -4.90
N ILE A 26 -0.78 3.84 -5.92
CA ILE A 26 0.38 2.95 -5.81
C ILE A 26 1.62 3.66 -6.36
N CYS A 27 2.74 3.59 -5.63
CA CYS A 27 4.05 3.97 -6.17
C CYS A 27 4.71 2.79 -6.87
N CYS A 28 4.66 2.78 -8.20
CA CYS A 28 5.16 1.73 -9.07
C CYS A 28 6.68 1.75 -9.29
N ARG A 29 7.44 2.64 -8.62
CA ARG A 29 8.92 2.59 -8.66
C ARG A 29 9.41 1.21 -8.21
N SER A 30 10.34 0.63 -8.96
CA SER A 30 10.74 -0.79 -8.85
C SER A 30 11.16 -1.25 -7.45
N THR A 31 11.71 -0.36 -6.63
CA THR A 31 12.15 -0.63 -5.25
C THR A 31 11.07 -0.42 -4.18
N CYS A 32 9.93 0.18 -4.55
CA CYS A 32 8.86 0.57 -3.64
C CYS A 32 7.63 -0.34 -3.76
N ARG A 33 6.86 -0.20 -4.86
CA ARG A 33 5.60 -0.94 -5.11
C ARG A 33 4.65 -0.93 -3.90
N TYR A 34 4.39 0.28 -3.38
CA TYR A 34 3.70 0.49 -2.11
C TYR A 34 2.44 1.33 -2.28
N ALA A 35 1.36 0.97 -1.59
CA ALA A 35 0.11 1.73 -1.57
C ALA A 35 0.21 2.94 -0.63
N LEU A 36 -0.13 4.12 -1.15
CA LEU A 36 -0.02 5.42 -0.49
C LEU A 36 -1.41 5.98 -0.20
N SER A 37 -1.58 6.49 1.02
CA SER A 37 -2.72 7.34 1.34
C SER A 37 -2.54 8.69 0.66
N VAL A 38 -3.62 9.24 0.09
CA VAL A 38 -3.63 10.59 -0.47
C VAL A 38 -4.08 11.66 0.53
N LYS A 39 -4.27 11.28 1.81
CA LYS A 39 -4.59 12.23 2.88
C LYS A 39 -3.38 13.12 3.18
N GLY A 40 -3.61 14.43 3.15
CA GLY A 40 -2.59 15.44 3.45
C GLY A 40 -1.34 15.32 2.57
N SER A 41 -0.17 15.35 3.20
CA SER A 41 1.13 15.33 2.51
C SER A 41 1.78 13.95 2.44
N ALA A 42 1.03 12.86 2.62
CA ALA A 42 1.59 11.51 2.69
C ALA A 42 2.34 11.10 1.41
N VAL A 43 1.74 11.32 0.22
CA VAL A 43 2.38 11.02 -1.08
C VAL A 43 3.64 11.86 -1.31
N THR A 44 3.55 13.18 -1.09
CA THR A 44 4.68 14.10 -1.32
C THR A 44 5.83 13.88 -0.33
N THR A 45 5.52 13.44 0.90
CA THR A 45 6.50 13.05 1.92
C THR A 45 7.14 11.71 1.57
N HIS A 46 6.36 10.74 1.12
CA HIS A 46 6.88 9.45 0.65
C HIS A 46 7.90 9.64 -0.49
N LEU A 47 7.52 10.38 -1.54
CA LEU A 47 8.40 10.66 -2.67
C LEU A 47 9.69 11.40 -2.25
N ARG A 48 9.61 12.34 -1.30
CA ARG A 48 10.81 13.01 -0.74
C ARG A 48 11.70 12.02 0.01
N VAL A 49 11.16 11.29 0.98
CA VAL A 49 11.97 10.50 1.92
C VAL A 49 12.47 9.18 1.30
N LYS A 50 11.63 8.49 0.51
CA LYS A 50 11.97 7.20 -0.10
C LYS A 50 12.64 7.32 -1.46
N HIS A 51 12.41 8.41 -2.18
CA HIS A 51 12.85 8.57 -3.56
C HIS A 51 13.65 9.85 -3.85
N GLN A 52 13.86 10.71 -2.84
CA GLN A 52 14.60 11.97 -2.96
C GLN A 52 14.11 12.84 -4.14
N VAL A 53 12.81 12.78 -4.44
CA VAL A 53 12.20 13.57 -5.50
C VAL A 53 12.19 15.04 -5.10
N GLU A 54 12.62 15.91 -6.00
CA GLU A 54 12.77 17.33 -5.73
C GLU A 54 11.43 18.03 -5.48
N HIS A 55 11.48 19.25 -4.96
CA HIS A 55 10.24 20.00 -4.68
C HIS A 55 9.49 20.35 -5.97
N ASP A 56 10.20 20.80 -7.01
CA ASP A 56 9.57 21.24 -8.26
C ASP A 56 8.90 20.08 -9.02
N GLU A 57 9.52 18.90 -9.04
CA GLU A 57 8.91 17.67 -9.61
C GLU A 57 7.62 17.23 -8.90
N ARG A 58 7.44 17.59 -7.63
CA ARG A 58 6.23 17.29 -6.83
C ARG A 58 5.21 18.44 -6.82
N LYS A 59 5.53 19.57 -7.45
CA LYS A 59 4.67 20.75 -7.52
C LYS A 59 3.38 20.40 -8.29
N GLY A 60 2.24 20.87 -7.79
CA GLY A 60 0.93 20.57 -8.36
C GLY A 60 0.38 19.17 -8.03
N LEU A 61 1.19 18.20 -7.61
CA LEU A 61 0.70 16.85 -7.26
C LEU A 61 -0.36 16.90 -6.14
N THR A 62 -0.11 17.66 -5.07
CA THR A 62 -1.07 17.80 -3.94
C THR A 62 -2.41 18.37 -4.40
N GLU A 63 -2.39 19.39 -5.27
CA GLU A 63 -3.62 20.03 -5.75
C GLU A 63 -4.36 19.13 -6.76
N PHE A 64 -3.64 18.38 -7.59
CA PHE A 64 -4.23 17.36 -8.46
C PHE A 64 -4.90 16.23 -7.65
N LEU A 65 -4.24 15.72 -6.61
CA LEU A 65 -4.80 14.68 -5.73
C LEU A 65 -6.00 15.19 -4.91
N LYS A 66 -6.01 16.47 -4.49
CA LYS A 66 -7.20 17.12 -3.92
C LYS A 66 -8.34 17.21 -4.95
N GLY A 67 -8.03 17.58 -6.20
CA GLY A 67 -8.99 17.72 -7.28
C GLY A 67 -9.67 16.42 -7.71
N LEU A 68 -8.96 15.28 -7.61
CA LEU A 68 -9.56 13.94 -7.76
C LEU A 68 -10.56 13.59 -6.65
N GLY A 69 -10.43 14.21 -5.48
CA GLY A 69 -11.32 14.06 -4.33
C GLY A 69 -11.16 12.73 -3.57
N GLN A 70 -11.53 12.74 -2.28
CA GLN A 70 -11.52 11.53 -1.44
C GLN A 70 -12.57 10.49 -1.86
N SER A 71 -13.52 10.85 -2.73
CA SER A 71 -14.50 9.92 -3.31
C SER A 71 -13.85 8.92 -4.27
N TYR A 72 -12.75 9.30 -4.93
CA TYR A 72 -12.03 8.47 -5.90
C TYR A 72 -10.88 7.68 -5.26
N LEU A 73 -10.28 8.21 -4.19
CA LEU A 73 -9.12 7.63 -3.52
C LEU A 73 -9.36 7.48 -2.00
N GLY A 74 -9.43 6.23 -1.54
CA GLY A 74 -9.65 5.83 -0.17
C GLY A 74 -8.36 5.67 0.65
N ASP A 75 -8.52 5.06 1.84
CA ASP A 75 -7.39 4.76 2.71
C ASP A 75 -6.81 3.37 2.41
N PRO A 76 -5.51 3.21 2.16
CA PRO A 76 -4.93 1.91 1.83
C PRO A 76 -5.05 0.88 2.96
N SER A 77 -5.21 1.30 4.22
CA SER A 77 -5.48 0.38 5.33
C SER A 77 -6.94 -0.11 5.39
N ALA A 78 -7.85 0.51 4.64
CA ALA A 78 -9.26 0.15 4.54
C ALA A 78 -9.62 -0.47 3.17
N ALA A 79 -8.64 -0.58 2.27
CA ALA A 79 -8.82 -1.25 0.98
C ALA A 79 -9.22 -2.73 1.19
N PRO A 80 -10.15 -3.26 0.37
CA PRO A 80 -10.56 -4.65 0.49
C PRO A 80 -9.37 -5.59 0.25
N LEU A 81 -9.11 -6.46 1.22
CA LEU A 81 -8.08 -7.49 1.08
C LEU A 81 -8.49 -8.46 -0.05
N PRO A 82 -7.60 -8.75 -1.03
CA PRO A 82 -7.87 -9.76 -2.05
C PRO A 82 -8.24 -11.11 -1.41
N LYS A 83 -9.20 -11.82 -2.01
CA LYS A 83 -9.59 -13.16 -1.55
C LYS A 83 -8.39 -14.10 -1.59
N ASP A 84 -8.33 -15.01 -0.62
CA ASP A 84 -7.30 -16.05 -0.61
C ASP A 84 -7.34 -16.88 -1.90
N GLY A 85 -6.16 -17.07 -2.50
CA GLY A 85 -6.00 -17.76 -3.78
C GLY A 85 -6.03 -16.86 -5.02
N CYS A 86 -6.36 -15.56 -4.92
CA CYS A 86 -6.21 -14.64 -6.05
C CYS A 86 -4.74 -14.40 -6.42
N SER A 87 -4.46 -14.22 -7.72
CA SER A 87 -3.14 -13.84 -8.24
C SER A 87 -2.59 -12.57 -7.59
N GLU A 88 -1.27 -12.44 -7.62
CA GLU A 88 -0.54 -11.31 -7.04
C GLU A 88 -0.81 -10.02 -7.83
N HIS A 89 -0.90 -8.88 -7.14
CA HIS A 89 -1.13 -7.60 -7.82
C HIS A 89 0.18 -7.10 -8.44
N PRO A 90 0.25 -6.86 -9.77
CA PRO A 90 1.51 -6.65 -10.48
C PRO A 90 2.29 -5.42 -9.98
N ASP A 91 1.57 -4.36 -9.61
CA ASP A 91 2.15 -3.10 -9.14
C ASP A 91 2.45 -3.06 -7.62
N LEU A 92 2.09 -4.09 -6.83
CA LEU A 92 2.37 -4.15 -5.39
C LEU A 92 3.54 -5.08 -5.05
N ARG A 93 4.25 -4.77 -3.97
CA ARG A 93 5.31 -5.63 -3.44
C ARG A 93 4.71 -6.78 -2.67
N VAL A 94 5.07 -8.00 -3.06
CA VAL A 94 4.81 -9.19 -2.27
C VAL A 94 5.86 -9.28 -1.15
N TYR A 95 5.41 -9.43 0.09
CA TYR A 95 6.25 -9.69 1.24
C TYR A 95 6.05 -11.13 1.71
N GLU A 96 7.12 -11.86 2.03
CA GLU A 96 6.97 -13.06 2.84
C GLU A 96 6.61 -12.64 4.28
N GLY A 97 5.61 -13.31 4.86
CA GLY A 97 5.25 -13.05 6.25
C GLY A 97 4.36 -14.11 6.87
N TYR A 98 3.68 -13.71 7.94
CA TYR A 98 3.13 -14.59 8.96
C TYR A 98 1.61 -14.39 9.08
N ALA A 99 0.85 -15.47 8.88
CA ALA A 99 -0.59 -15.50 9.13
C ALA A 99 -0.92 -16.22 10.44
N CYS A 100 -1.86 -15.68 11.22
CA CYS A 100 -2.47 -16.42 12.31
C CYS A 100 -3.32 -17.58 11.76
N ARG A 101 -3.34 -18.71 12.46
CA ARG A 101 -4.15 -19.89 12.06
C ARG A 101 -5.56 -19.89 12.65
N LYS A 102 -5.86 -18.97 13.58
CA LYS A 102 -7.12 -18.91 14.34
C LYS A 102 -7.99 -17.69 14.01
N CYS A 103 -7.44 -16.69 13.32
CA CYS A 103 -8.12 -15.47 12.91
C CYS A 103 -7.48 -14.92 11.63
N PRO A 104 -8.13 -13.99 10.91
CA PRO A 104 -7.61 -13.45 9.65
C PRO A 104 -6.39 -12.52 9.80
N LEU A 105 -5.81 -12.35 11.00
CA LEU A 105 -4.64 -11.49 11.19
C LEU A 105 -3.44 -11.99 10.38
N ARG A 106 -2.85 -11.09 9.60
CA ARG A 106 -1.58 -11.28 8.89
C ARG A 106 -0.61 -10.18 9.27
N THR A 107 0.68 -10.49 9.33
CA THR A 107 1.73 -9.50 9.61
C THR A 107 3.06 -9.93 9.01
N THR A 108 3.85 -8.98 8.51
CA THR A 108 5.23 -9.21 8.07
C THR A 108 6.21 -9.38 9.23
N ASN A 109 5.79 -9.13 10.48
CA ASN A 109 6.66 -9.19 11.67
C ASN A 109 6.30 -10.38 12.59
N PHE A 110 7.23 -11.33 12.74
CA PHE A 110 7.05 -12.51 13.58
C PHE A 110 6.78 -12.19 15.07
N SER A 111 7.40 -11.13 15.60
CA SER A 111 7.19 -10.68 16.98
C SER A 111 5.77 -10.14 17.18
N SER A 112 5.20 -9.48 16.16
CA SER A 112 3.80 -9.05 16.16
C SER A 112 2.85 -10.25 16.15
N LEU A 113 3.11 -11.30 15.36
CA LEU A 113 2.30 -12.52 15.39
C LEU A 113 2.41 -13.24 16.75
N THR A 114 3.64 -13.39 17.26
CA THR A 114 3.88 -14.08 18.54
C THR A 114 3.16 -13.37 19.68
N ARG A 115 3.29 -12.04 19.78
CA ARG A 115 2.55 -11.23 20.76
C ARG A 115 1.04 -11.39 20.60
N HIS A 116 0.51 -11.33 19.36
CA HIS A 116 -0.91 -11.58 19.11
C HIS A 116 -1.37 -12.95 19.61
N ILE A 117 -0.61 -14.02 19.32
CA ILE A 117 -0.95 -15.38 19.77
C ILE A 117 -0.93 -15.46 21.30
N SER A 118 0.10 -14.94 21.97
CA SER A 118 0.18 -14.97 23.43
C SER A 118 -0.93 -14.17 24.11
N THR A 119 -1.34 -13.03 23.55
CA THR A 119 -2.41 -12.19 24.11
C THR A 119 -3.81 -12.75 23.82
N GLN A 120 -4.08 -13.24 22.62
CA GLN A 120 -5.43 -13.67 22.19
C GLN A 120 -5.67 -15.17 22.41
N TYR A 121 -4.60 -15.99 22.47
CA TYR A 121 -4.67 -17.43 22.61
C TYR A 121 -3.63 -17.96 23.62
N PRO A 122 -3.66 -17.51 24.90
CA PRO A 122 -2.63 -17.82 25.90
C PRO A 122 -2.38 -19.33 26.10
N SER A 123 -3.38 -20.19 25.87
CA SER A 123 -3.26 -21.66 25.94
C SER A 123 -2.62 -22.31 24.70
N SER A 124 -2.22 -21.55 23.67
CA SER A 124 -1.69 -22.08 22.41
C SER A 124 -0.16 -22.01 22.36
N SER A 125 0.50 -22.97 23.00
CA SER A 125 1.96 -23.03 23.05
C SER A 125 2.58 -23.30 21.67
N ASN A 126 3.52 -22.41 21.32
CA ASN A 126 4.50 -22.50 20.23
C ASN A 126 3.94 -22.50 18.78
N PRO A 127 4.19 -21.43 17.97
CA PRO A 127 3.86 -21.43 16.54
C PRO A 127 4.77 -22.39 15.77
N ARG A 128 4.40 -23.68 15.69
CA ARG A 128 5.00 -24.67 14.77
C ARG A 128 5.06 -24.07 13.37
N ARG A 129 6.27 -24.00 12.79
CA ARG A 129 6.68 -23.32 11.54
C ARG A 129 5.56 -22.52 10.86
N PRO A 130 5.63 -21.18 10.83
CA PRO A 130 4.64 -20.38 10.13
C PRO A 130 4.57 -20.82 8.67
N ARG A 131 3.33 -20.96 8.16
CA ARG A 131 3.11 -21.17 6.74
C ARG A 131 3.62 -19.91 6.04
N LYS A 132 4.55 -20.07 5.11
CA LYS A 132 4.94 -19.01 4.17
C LYS A 132 3.67 -18.62 3.42
N SER A 133 3.17 -17.42 3.69
CA SER A 133 2.03 -16.84 3.00
C SER A 133 2.48 -15.52 2.40
N PRO A 134 2.23 -15.25 1.11
CA PRO A 134 2.44 -13.92 0.55
C PRO A 134 1.53 -12.94 1.28
N LEU A 135 2.16 -12.00 1.99
CA LEU A 135 1.53 -10.84 2.57
C LEU A 135 1.63 -9.69 1.57
N ARG A 136 0.51 -8.98 1.43
CA ARG A 136 0.35 -7.79 0.60
C ARG A 136 0.26 -6.59 1.54
#